data_AF-A0A561SRV9-F1
#
_entry.id   AF-A0A561SRV9-F1
#
_cell.length_a   1.000
_cell.length_b   1.000
_cell.length_c   1.000
_cell.angle_alpha   90.00
_cell.angle_beta   90.00
_cell.angle_gamma   90.00
#
_symmetry.space_group_name_H-M   'P 1'
#
loop_
_entity.id
_entity.type
_entity.pdbx_description
1 polymer ?
#
loop_
_entity_poly.entity_id
_entity_poly.type
_entity_poly.pdbx_seq_one_letter_code
_entity_poly.pdbx_strand_id
1 'polypeptide(L)' 'MTGVGRWHLLLLVPFLTLVTPWFNSVEPRLAGMPFFYWAQFAWIPVTIACLAAVHLRTRPPLGESS' A
#
# COMPACT_ATOMS: atom_id res chain seq x y z
N MET A 1 5.19 -7.60 -25.34
CA MET A 1 4.36 -6.79 -24.41
C MET A 1 4.27 -7.58 -23.12
N THR A 2 5.23 -7.37 -22.21
CA THR A 2 5.41 -8.24 -21.02
C THR A 2 4.19 -8.15 -20.12
N GLY A 3 3.49 -9.28 -19.96
CA GLY A 3 2.33 -9.39 -19.09
C GLY A 3 2.75 -9.08 -17.66
N VAL A 4 2.38 -7.90 -17.19
CA VAL A 4 2.48 -7.55 -15.77
C VAL A 4 1.69 -8.61 -15.01
N GLY A 5 2.40 -9.53 -14.34
CA GLY A 5 1.75 -10.57 -13.55
C GLY A 5 0.77 -9.89 -12.58
N ARG A 6 -0.45 -10.43 -12.46
CA ARG A 6 -1.59 -9.80 -11.74
C ARG A 6 -1.22 -9.35 -10.32
N TRP A 7 -0.19 -9.93 -9.72
CA TRP A 7 0.37 -9.57 -8.42
C TRP A 7 0.95 -8.16 -8.32
N HIS A 8 1.51 -7.60 -9.41
CA HIS A 8 2.02 -6.22 -9.38
C HIS A 8 0.90 -5.18 -9.21
N LEU A 9 -0.36 -5.54 -9.48
CA LEU A 9 -1.50 -4.66 -9.24
C LEU A 9 -1.68 -4.34 -7.75
N LEU A 10 -1.17 -5.18 -6.84
CA LEU A 10 -1.16 -4.90 -5.41
C LEU A 10 -0.32 -3.66 -5.06
N LEU A 11 0.63 -3.28 -5.91
CA LEU A 11 1.41 -2.05 -5.74
C LEU A 11 0.58 -0.79 -6.00
N LEU A 12 -0.62 -0.92 -6.58
CA LEU A 12 -1.53 0.21 -6.78
C LEU A 12 -2.34 0.55 -5.51
N VAL A 13 -2.43 -0.37 -4.54
CA VAL A 13 -3.15 -0.19 -3.27
C VAL A 13 -2.68 1.04 -2.47
N PRO A 14 -1.38 1.36 -2.32
CA PRO A 14 -0.95 2.59 -1.66
C PRO A 14 -1.51 3.87 -2.31
N PHE A 15 -1.77 3.85 -3.62
CA PHE A 15 -2.30 5.03 -4.33
C PHE A 15 -3.76 5.35 -3.99
N LEU A 16 -4.49 4.41 -3.36
CA LEU A 16 -5.85 4.65 -2.88
C LEU A 16 -5.90 5.75 -1.80
N THR A 17 -4.79 6.00 -1.10
CA THR A 17 -4.68 7.12 -0.14
C THR A 17 -4.66 8.50 -0.80
N LEU A 18 -4.28 8.57 -2.09
CA LEU A 18 -4.25 9.82 -2.85
C LEU A 18 -5.61 10.22 -3.40
N VAL A 19 -6.67 9.45 -3.14
CA VAL A 19 -8.04 9.84 -3.46
C VAL A 19 -8.52 10.88 -2.44
N THR A 20 -7.85 12.03 -2.43
CA THR A 20 -8.07 13.17 -1.54
C THR A 20 -9.53 13.57 -1.41
N PRO A 21 -10.36 13.67 -2.47
CA PRO A 21 -11.76 14.08 -2.29
C PRO A 21 -12.60 13.07 -1.49
N TRP A 22 -12.21 11.79 -1.43
CA TRP A 22 -12.93 10.76 -0.66
C TRP A 22 -12.64 10.83 0.85
N PHE A 23 -11.44 11.31 1.20
CA PHE A 23 -10.98 11.46 2.58
C PHE A 23 -10.95 12.91 3.05
N ASN A 24 -11.46 13.86 2.25
CA ASN A 24 -11.56 15.28 2.60
C ASN A 24 -12.71 15.54 3.57
N SER A 25 -12.78 14.71 4.61
CA SER A 25 -13.62 14.91 5.77
C SER A 25 -12.71 15.24 6.93
N VAL A 26 -13.09 16.25 7.70
CA VAL A 26 -12.30 16.70 8.85
C VAL A 26 -12.58 15.83 10.07
N GLU A 27 -13.79 15.31 10.16
CA GLU A 27 -14.28 14.38 11.18
C GLU A 27 -14.30 12.93 10.65
N PRO A 28 -13.99 11.92 11.48
CA PRO A 28 -13.66 12.02 12.91
C PRO A 28 -12.20 12.45 13.16
N ARG A 29 -12.02 13.33 14.15
CA ARG A 29 -10.69 13.70 14.65
C ARG A 29 -10.22 12.67 15.67
N LEU A 30 -8.96 12.27 15.55
CA LEU A 30 -8.29 11.40 16.53
C LEU A 30 -7.20 12.20 17.22
N ALA A 31 -7.28 12.36 18.54
CA ALA A 31 -6.33 13.18 19.32
C ALA A 31 -6.14 14.62 18.77
N GLY A 32 -7.19 15.21 18.19
CA GLY A 32 -7.14 16.53 17.55
C GLY A 32 -6.66 16.53 16.08
N MET A 33 -6.14 15.41 15.58
CA MET A 33 -5.73 15.23 14.18
C MET A 33 -6.93 14.93 13.27
N PRO A 34 -7.11 15.65 12.14
CA PRO A 34 -8.17 15.36 11.16
C PRO A 34 -8.08 13.96 10.54
N PHE A 35 -9.22 13.43 10.10
CA PHE A 35 -9.36 12.09 9.51
C PHE A 35 -8.32 11.76 8.44
N PHE A 36 -8.17 12.65 7.46
CA PHE A 36 -7.23 12.49 6.35
C PHE A 36 -5.82 12.10 6.80
N TYR A 37 -5.29 12.75 7.83
CA TYR A 37 -3.91 12.55 8.24
C TYR A 37 -3.74 11.23 9.00
N TRP A 38 -4.60 10.95 9.97
CA TRP A 38 -4.43 9.72 10.76
C TRP A 38 -4.77 8.47 9.95
N ALA A 39 -5.72 8.57 8.99
CA ALA A 39 -6.04 7.48 8.08
C ALA A 39 -4.85 7.12 7.17
N GLN A 40 -4.04 8.09 6.74
CA GLN A 40 -2.79 7.82 5.99
C GLN A 40 -1.80 7.02 6.83
N PHE A 41 -1.62 7.38 8.11
CA PHE A 41 -0.75 6.61 9.01
C PHE A 41 -1.28 5.19 9.22
N ALA A 42 -2.60 5.02 9.39
CA ALA A 42 -3.23 3.69 9.46
C ALA A 42 -3.06 2.88 8.16
N TRP A 43 -2.79 3.53 7.02
CA TRP A 43 -2.57 2.87 5.73
C TRP A 43 -1.15 2.33 5.53
N ILE A 44 -0.18 2.78 6.33
CA ILE A 44 1.20 2.29 6.30
C ILE A 44 1.27 0.75 6.43
N PRO A 45 0.65 0.10 7.44
CA PRO A 45 0.71 -1.36 7.55
C PRO A 45 0.07 -2.08 6.35
N VAL A 46 -0.99 -1.54 5.76
CA VAL A 46 -1.61 -2.10 4.54
C VAL A 46 -0.61 -2.08 3.38
N THR A 47 0.08 -0.95 3.22
CA THR A 47 1.10 -0.79 2.17
C THR A 47 2.27 -1.74 2.37
N ILE A 48 2.77 -1.88 3.60
CA ILE A 48 3.84 -2.82 3.95
C ILE A 48 3.40 -4.26 3.67
N ALA A 49 2.17 -4.63 4.01
CA ALA A 49 1.62 -5.96 3.75
C ALA A 49 1.55 -6.26 2.24
N CYS A 50 1.07 -5.29 1.43
CA CYS A 50 1.06 -5.42 -0.03
C CYS A 50 2.47 -5.58 -0.60
N LEU A 51 3.42 -4.73 -0.17
CA LEU A 51 4.81 -4.81 -0.60
C LEU A 51 5.45 -6.15 -0.23
N ALA A 52 5.25 -6.60 1.01
CA ALA A 52 5.76 -7.88 1.50
C ALA A 52 5.16 -9.05 0.69
N ALA A 53 3.85 -9.03 0.43
CA ALA A 53 3.17 -10.06 -0.35
C ALA A 53 3.73 -10.14 -1.78
N VAL A 54 3.91 -9.00 -2.46
CA VAL A 54 4.52 -8.96 -3.80
C VAL A 54 5.95 -9.48 -3.74
N HIS A 55 6.74 -9.01 -2.79
CA HIS A 55 8.14 -9.37 -2.71
C HIS A 55 8.34 -10.87 -2.40
N LEU A 56 7.55 -11.43 -1.47
CA LEU A 56 7.56 -12.88 -1.20
C LEU A 56 7.18 -13.72 -2.44
N ARG A 57 6.30 -13.22 -3.30
CA ARG A 57 5.88 -13.89 -4.54
C ARG A 57 6.86 -13.69 -5.70
N THR A 58 7.75 -12.70 -5.61
CA THR A 58 8.67 -12.32 -6.69
C THR A 58 10.12 -12.68 -6.37
N ARG A 59 10.46 -13.04 -5.12
CA ARG A 59 11.79 -13.51 -4.73
C ARG A 59 12.13 -14.81 -5.47
N PRO A 60 13.21 -14.84 -6.28
CA PRO A 60 13.84 -16.08 -6.68
C PRO A 60 14.40 -16.78 -5.43
N PRO A 61 14.46 -18.12 -5.39
CA PRO A 61 15.18 -18.84 -4.33
C PRO A 61 16.61 -18.31 -4.24
N LEU A 62 17.05 -17.92 -3.04
CA LEU A 62 18.46 -17.59 -2.78
C LEU A 62 19.25 -18.91 -2.84
N GLY A 63 19.63 -19.33 -4.04
CA GLY A 63 20.22 -20.63 -4.25
C GLY A 63 20.66 -20.92 -5.68
N GLU A 64 21.21 -19.94 -6.40
CA GLU A 64 22.00 -20.23 -7.60
C GLU A 64 23.01 -19.10 -7.86
N SER A 65 23.99 -19.03 -6.96
CA SER A 65 25.31 -18.47 -7.27
C SER A 65 26.27 -19.66 -7.37
N SER A 66 26.37 -20.24 -8.57
CA SER A 66 27.46 -21.15 -8.97
C SER A 66 28.64 -20.34 -9.46
#